data_AF-A0A6N9IQ43-F1
#
_entry.id   AF-A0A6N9IQ43-F1
#
_cell.length_a   1.000
_cell.length_b   1.000
_cell.length_c   1.000
_cell.angle_alpha   90.00
_cell.angle_beta   90.00
_cell.angle_gamma   90.00
#
_symmetry.space_group_name_H-M   'P 1'
#
loop_
_entity.id
_entity.type
_entity.pdbx_description
1 polymer ?
#
loop_
_entity_poly.entity_id
_entity_poly.type
_entity_poly.pdbx_seq_one_letter_code
_entity_poly.pdbx_strand_id
1 'polypeptide(L)'
;MAVFFLIFLVVVILLFIASINSRGYSNKVEKLESLNEKLQWKEQQLDNREMNISNRERELSELKNEISKLTKNIKSAKKEYNDILKSTADILKNKDSELAIFEESYRPTLVSSLIPLKIDDKLTSSEVRNKLVIFRDENKDLVKNNSVEFYKTFDSKLEKSNLQKKILLLFNSEVAGLLNKLTLSNINSIRNKIVTSYERANKLFKNDGVQISRQYFEYKLNELDFNYQYLVKKNDEKEQQAAIKEQMIDEAKAQKELEKEQRRIEKEQRKFNNELDKTMKYLSKSTDSIQSEIYAEKIKELEAKIKELESDKANVTKRLANTRAGYVYVISNIGSFGDNVYKIGMTKRLNPLDRVNELGSASVPFKFDVHAMIFSDDAPTLENHLHKVFADKSVNKVNSRKEFFNVTLKEIEKEVLDNFDATVEFTEYAKAEEYRRSLELREE
;
A
#
# COMPACT_ATOMS: atom_id res chain seq x y z
N MET A 1 -151.05 43.73 62.77
CA MET A 1 -150.46 42.51 62.17
C MET A 1 -149.54 42.79 60.97
N ALA A 2 -149.85 43.73 60.06
CA ALA A 2 -149.01 44.00 58.88
C ALA A 2 -147.58 44.54 59.16
N VAL A 3 -147.39 45.38 60.19
CA VAL A 3 -146.10 46.02 60.50
C VAL A 3 -145.04 45.01 60.97
N PHE A 4 -145.44 44.01 61.75
CA PHE A 4 -144.53 42.96 62.23
C PHE A 4 -144.01 42.05 61.10
N PHE A 5 -144.85 41.79 60.10
CA PHE A 5 -144.45 40.98 58.94
C PHE A 5 -143.42 41.70 58.05
N LEU A 6 -143.56 43.02 57.92
CA LEU A 6 -142.62 43.85 57.16
C LEU A 6 -141.23 43.91 57.83
N ILE A 7 -141.20 44.06 59.16
CA ILE A 7 -139.95 44.06 59.94
C ILE A 7 -139.26 42.70 59.84
N PHE A 8 -140.01 41.60 59.94
CA PHE A 8 -139.46 40.26 59.78
C PHE A 8 -138.85 40.05 58.39
N LEU A 9 -139.51 40.52 57.34
CA LEU A 9 -139.00 40.44 55.96
C LEU A 9 -137.68 41.23 55.80
N VAL A 10 -137.58 42.42 56.37
CA VAL A 10 -136.37 43.26 56.32
C VAL A 10 -135.21 42.59 57.06
N VAL A 11 -135.47 41.99 58.24
CA VAL A 11 -134.44 41.25 58.99
C VAL A 11 -133.95 40.03 58.22
N VAL A 12 -134.84 39.28 57.57
CA VAL A 12 -134.47 38.13 56.74
C VAL A 12 -133.64 38.57 55.53
N ILE A 13 -134.00 39.67 54.87
CA ILE A 13 -133.22 40.23 53.76
C ILE A 13 -131.84 40.70 54.23
N LEU A 14 -131.75 41.38 55.37
CA LEU A 14 -130.46 41.81 55.95
C LEU A 14 -129.57 40.62 56.33
N LEU A 15 -130.15 39.57 56.93
CA LEU A 15 -129.44 38.33 57.23
C LEU A 15 -129.00 37.60 55.96
N PHE A 16 -129.81 37.65 54.90
CA PHE A 16 -129.46 37.07 53.60
C PHE A 16 -128.32 37.84 52.92
N ILE A 17 -128.35 39.18 52.93
CA ILE A 17 -127.26 40.03 52.44
C ILE A 17 -125.98 39.82 53.25
N ALA A 18 -126.08 39.72 54.59
CA ALA A 18 -124.95 39.42 55.46
C ALA A 18 -124.35 38.04 55.18
N SER A 19 -125.20 37.03 54.93
CA SER A 19 -124.78 35.67 54.54
C SER A 19 -124.08 35.64 53.19
N ILE A 20 -124.59 36.35 52.18
CA ILE A 20 -123.96 36.46 50.86
C ILE A 20 -122.60 37.17 50.97
N ASN A 21 -122.53 38.27 51.72
CA ASN A 21 -121.27 38.99 51.94
C ASN A 21 -120.27 38.11 52.71
N SER A 22 -120.69 37.41 53.76
CA SER A 22 -119.83 36.49 54.52
C SER A 22 -119.28 35.36 53.65
N ARG A 23 -120.09 34.77 52.75
CA ARG A 23 -119.62 33.77 51.77
C ARG A 23 -118.64 34.38 50.77
N GLY A 24 -118.89 35.60 50.31
CA GLY A 24 -117.97 36.34 49.44
C GLY A 24 -116.60 36.63 50.10
N TYR A 25 -116.59 36.93 51.40
CA TYR A 25 -115.37 37.07 52.19
C TYR A 25 -114.66 35.73 52.40
N SER A 26 -115.39 34.66 52.76
CA SER A 26 -114.84 33.31 52.92
C SER A 26 -114.14 32.82 51.65
N ASN A 27 -114.79 32.96 50.48
CA ASN A 27 -114.22 32.55 49.20
C ASN A 27 -112.99 33.38 48.79
N LYS A 28 -112.87 34.63 49.25
CA LYS A 28 -111.68 35.46 49.05
C LYS A 28 -110.53 35.02 49.95
N VAL A 29 -110.82 34.68 51.21
CA VAL A 29 -109.82 34.18 52.17
C VAL A 29 -109.25 32.84 51.68
N GLU A 30 -110.10 31.91 51.25
CA GLU A 30 -109.67 30.60 50.72
C GLU A 30 -108.83 30.74 49.43
N LYS A 31 -109.16 31.72 48.57
CA LYS A 31 -108.32 32.08 47.41
C LYS A 31 -106.98 32.70 47.80
N LEU A 32 -106.93 33.49 48.88
CA LEU A 32 -105.69 34.08 49.37
C LEU A 32 -104.79 33.04 50.03
N GLU A 33 -105.36 32.12 50.82
CA GLU A 33 -104.63 31.01 51.43
C GLU A 33 -104.03 30.09 50.35
N SER A 34 -104.83 29.67 49.37
CA SER A 34 -104.32 28.86 48.25
C SER A 34 -103.30 29.60 47.36
N LEU A 35 -103.37 30.92 47.26
CA LEU A 35 -102.36 31.72 46.58
C LEU A 35 -101.08 31.81 47.41
N ASN A 36 -101.19 31.95 48.73
CA ASN A 36 -100.07 32.01 49.65
C ASN A 36 -99.30 30.68 49.71
N GLU A 37 -100.00 29.54 49.72
CA GLU A 37 -99.38 28.21 49.63
C GLU A 37 -98.61 28.04 48.31
N LYS A 38 -99.18 28.50 47.18
CA LYS A 38 -98.48 28.48 45.88
C LYS A 38 -97.26 29.40 45.88
N LEU A 39 -97.31 30.52 46.59
CA LEU A 39 -96.22 31.48 46.69
C LEU A 39 -95.08 30.91 47.52
N GLN A 40 -95.38 30.33 48.69
CA GLN A 40 -94.41 29.60 49.52
C GLN A 40 -93.76 28.42 48.77
N TRP A 41 -94.54 27.65 48.01
CA TRP A 41 -93.99 26.57 47.19
C TRP A 41 -93.01 27.09 46.12
N LYS A 42 -93.33 28.23 45.49
CA LYS A 42 -92.43 28.86 44.51
C LYS A 42 -91.17 29.45 45.15
N GLU A 43 -91.28 30.04 46.35
CA GLU A 43 -90.13 30.55 47.11
C GLU A 43 -89.18 29.40 47.46
N GLN A 44 -89.67 28.28 47.97
CA GLN A 44 -88.85 27.09 48.24
C GLN A 44 -88.16 26.54 46.98
N GLN A 45 -88.83 26.58 45.83
CA GLN A 45 -88.24 26.18 44.54
C GLN A 45 -87.15 27.15 44.07
N LEU A 46 -87.30 28.45 44.35
CA LEU A 46 -86.29 29.46 44.05
C LEU A 46 -85.06 29.28 44.94
N ASP A 47 -85.23 29.11 46.25
CA ASP A 47 -84.14 28.87 47.20
C ASP A 47 -83.31 27.63 46.80
N ASN A 48 -83.99 26.52 46.45
CA ASN A 48 -83.31 25.32 45.96
C ASN A 48 -82.55 25.56 44.65
N ARG A 49 -83.06 26.41 43.76
CA ARG A 49 -82.37 26.76 42.51
C ARG A 49 -81.16 27.65 42.77
N GLU A 50 -81.27 28.63 43.65
CA GLU A 50 -80.16 29.50 44.05
C GLU A 50 -79.03 28.71 44.70
N MET A 51 -79.38 27.76 45.59
CA MET A 51 -78.40 26.86 46.20
C MET A 51 -77.67 26.00 45.15
N ASN A 52 -78.40 25.47 44.16
CA ASN A 52 -77.81 24.70 43.05
C ASN A 52 -76.92 25.55 42.13
N ILE A 53 -77.30 26.81 41.87
CA ILE A 53 -76.48 27.74 41.09
C ILE A 53 -75.18 28.05 41.84
N SER A 54 -75.26 28.35 43.14
CA SER A 54 -74.08 28.62 43.97
C SER A 54 -73.10 27.44 44.01
N ASN A 55 -73.61 26.20 44.11
CA ASN A 55 -72.78 25.01 44.06
C ASN A 55 -72.09 24.83 42.70
N ARG A 56 -72.81 25.03 41.59
CA ARG A 56 -72.25 24.98 40.23
C ARG A 56 -71.21 26.07 39.98
N GLU A 57 -71.40 27.27 40.55
CA GLU A 57 -70.42 28.35 40.47
C GLU A 57 -69.11 28.02 41.20
N ARG A 58 -69.20 27.33 42.35
CA ARG A 58 -68.02 26.81 43.07
C ARG A 58 -67.30 25.75 42.24
N GLU A 59 -68.01 24.76 41.70
CA GLU A 59 -67.44 23.72 40.83
C GLU A 59 -66.76 24.35 39.60
N LEU A 60 -67.37 25.33 38.95
CA LEU A 60 -66.78 26.05 37.82
C LEU A 60 -65.51 26.82 38.21
N SER A 61 -65.46 27.37 39.41
CA SER A 61 -64.26 28.05 39.92
C SER A 61 -63.10 27.06 40.15
N GLU A 62 -63.40 25.91 40.75
CA GLU A 62 -62.44 24.83 40.97
C GLU A 62 -61.89 24.29 39.65
N LEU A 63 -62.77 24.00 38.68
CA LEU A 63 -62.37 23.51 37.36
C LEU A 63 -61.51 24.52 36.60
N LYS A 64 -61.82 25.82 36.69
CA LYS A 64 -61.00 26.89 36.10
C LYS A 64 -59.60 26.95 36.72
N ASN A 65 -59.50 26.77 38.03
CA ASN A 65 -58.22 26.73 38.72
C ASN A 65 -57.39 25.50 38.30
N GLU A 66 -58.02 24.35 38.11
CA GLU A 66 -57.37 23.13 37.65
C GLU A 66 -56.88 23.25 36.20
N ILE A 67 -57.70 23.79 35.29
CA ILE A 67 -57.30 24.09 33.91
C ILE A 67 -56.11 25.05 33.88
N SER A 68 -56.10 26.07 34.74
CA SER A 68 -54.98 27.01 34.85
C SER A 68 -53.68 26.32 35.27
N LYS A 69 -53.74 25.41 36.26
CA LYS A 69 -52.60 24.60 36.70
C LYS A 69 -52.08 23.68 35.58
N LEU A 70 -52.98 22.94 34.92
CA LEU A 70 -52.61 22.04 33.82
C LEU A 70 -51.99 22.80 32.65
N THR A 71 -52.53 23.98 32.31
CA THR A 71 -51.99 24.82 31.24
C THR A 71 -50.57 25.30 31.54
N LYS A 72 -50.27 25.64 32.81
CA LYS A 72 -48.91 25.99 33.24
C LYS A 72 -47.96 24.81 33.13
N ASN A 73 -48.39 23.61 33.56
CA ASN A 73 -47.58 22.39 33.49
C ASN A 73 -47.27 21.97 32.04
N ILE A 74 -48.25 22.08 31.13
CA ILE A 74 -48.02 21.81 29.70
C ILE A 74 -47.00 22.81 29.12
N LYS A 75 -47.08 24.09 29.53
CA LYS A 75 -46.14 25.12 29.07
C LYS A 75 -44.71 24.86 29.57
N SER A 76 -44.53 24.42 30.82
CA SER A 76 -43.20 24.08 31.35
C SER A 76 -42.65 22.82 30.68
N ALA A 77 -43.44 21.76 30.56
CA ALA A 77 -43.03 20.51 29.90
C ALA A 77 -42.63 20.73 28.43
N LYS A 78 -43.37 21.59 27.70
CA LYS A 78 -43.02 21.94 26.32
C LYS A 78 -41.72 22.73 26.22
N LYS A 79 -41.39 23.55 27.22
CA LYS A 79 -40.12 24.27 27.28
C LYS A 79 -38.97 23.29 27.52
N GLU A 80 -39.09 22.40 28.50
CA GLU A 80 -38.11 21.35 28.79
C GLU A 80 -37.85 20.46 27.58
N TYR A 81 -38.91 20.03 26.88
CA TYR A 81 -38.78 19.24 25.64
C TYR A 81 -37.98 19.95 24.55
N ASN A 82 -38.22 21.25 24.35
CA ASN A 82 -37.48 22.04 23.36
C ASN A 82 -36.01 22.26 23.75
N ASP A 83 -35.73 22.42 25.04
CA ASP A 83 -34.37 22.58 25.55
C ASP A 83 -33.58 21.26 25.38
N ILE A 84 -34.22 20.11 25.64
CA ILE A 84 -33.64 18.78 25.36
C ILE A 84 -33.35 18.62 23.87
N LEU A 85 -34.30 18.93 22.99
CA LEU A 85 -34.10 18.84 21.53
C LEU A 85 -32.89 19.65 21.04
N LYS A 86 -32.74 20.88 21.53
CA LYS A 86 -31.57 21.72 21.20
C LYS A 86 -30.27 21.08 21.69
N SER A 87 -30.24 20.63 22.95
CA SER A 87 -29.05 19.98 23.50
C SER A 87 -28.64 18.72 22.72
N THR A 88 -29.61 17.90 22.30
CA THR A 88 -29.34 16.69 21.50
C THR A 88 -28.83 17.02 20.10
N ALA A 89 -29.35 18.08 19.47
CA ALA A 89 -28.88 18.53 18.16
C ALA A 89 -27.43 19.04 18.22
N ASP A 90 -27.07 19.78 19.28
CA ASP A 90 -25.71 20.27 19.49
C ASP A 90 -24.72 19.11 19.74
N ILE A 91 -25.13 18.10 20.53
CA ILE A 91 -24.33 16.90 20.76
C ILE A 91 -24.09 16.13 19.46
N LEU A 92 -25.11 15.94 18.63
CA LEU A 92 -24.97 15.26 17.33
C LEU A 92 -24.02 16.00 16.40
N LYS A 93 -24.14 17.34 16.33
CA LYS A 93 -23.25 18.17 15.51
C LYS A 93 -21.79 18.07 15.95
N ASN A 94 -21.54 18.03 17.26
CA ASN A 94 -20.19 17.86 17.81
C ASN A 94 -19.64 16.44 17.57
N LYS A 95 -20.50 15.41 17.58
CA LYS A 95 -20.09 14.04 17.26
C LYS A 95 -19.74 13.86 15.79
N ASP A 96 -20.47 14.51 14.88
CA ASP A 96 -20.15 14.50 13.45
C ASP A 96 -18.80 15.18 13.14
N SER A 97 -18.48 16.29 13.82
CA SER A 97 -17.19 16.96 13.67
C SER A 97 -16.03 16.14 14.28
N GLU A 98 -16.24 15.50 15.43
CA GLU A 98 -15.27 14.54 16.00
C GLU A 98 -15.01 13.36 15.04
N LEU A 99 -16.06 12.83 14.40
CA LEU A 99 -15.94 11.73 13.44
C LEU A 99 -15.14 12.13 12.20
N ALA A 100 -15.38 13.33 11.67
CA ALA A 100 -14.66 13.85 10.50
C ALA A 100 -13.15 14.04 10.79
N ILE A 101 -12.81 14.56 11.98
CA ILE A 101 -11.42 14.70 12.42
C ILE A 101 -10.76 13.33 12.61
N PHE A 102 -11.50 12.36 13.15
CA PHE A 102 -11.03 10.98 13.32
C PHE A 102 -10.76 10.29 11.99
N GLU A 103 -11.65 10.43 10.99
CA GLU A 103 -11.46 9.89 9.63
C GLU A 103 -10.23 10.50 8.93
N GLU A 104 -10.03 11.80 9.07
CA GLU A 104 -8.88 12.51 8.47
C GLU A 104 -7.55 12.11 9.14
N SER A 105 -7.57 11.84 10.45
CA SER A 105 -6.42 11.34 11.21
C SER A 105 -6.10 9.85 11.00
N TYR A 106 -7.04 9.02 10.53
CA TYR A 106 -6.83 7.58 10.29
C TYR A 106 -6.46 7.25 8.84
N ARG A 107 -6.68 8.17 7.91
CA ARG A 107 -6.25 8.05 6.51
C ARG A 107 -4.74 7.80 6.36
N PRO A 108 -3.84 8.42 7.16
CA PRO A 108 -2.41 8.07 7.19
C PRO A 108 -2.17 6.64 7.67
N THR A 109 -2.99 6.10 8.58
CA THR A 109 -2.79 4.76 9.16
C THR A 109 -3.14 3.62 8.18
N LEU A 110 -4.15 3.82 7.32
CA LEU A 110 -4.45 2.91 6.19
C LEU A 110 -3.34 2.93 5.11
N VAL A 111 -2.62 4.04 5.00
CA VAL A 111 -1.46 4.18 4.09
C VAL A 111 -0.15 3.72 4.76
N SER A 112 -0.08 3.77 6.09
CA SER A 112 1.12 3.53 6.92
C SER A 112 1.27 2.09 7.39
N SER A 113 0.35 1.16 7.08
CA SER A 113 0.69 -0.26 7.10
C SER A 113 1.62 -0.53 5.90
N LEU A 114 2.85 -0.04 6.05
CA LEU A 114 4.09 -0.55 5.50
C LEU A 114 4.17 -2.02 5.91
N ILE A 115 3.29 -2.87 5.37
CA ILE A 115 3.60 -4.28 5.25
C ILE A 115 4.86 -4.25 4.39
N PRO A 116 6.04 -4.55 4.95
CA PRO A 116 7.18 -4.80 4.09
C PRO A 116 6.68 -5.90 3.19
N LEU A 117 6.67 -5.67 1.87
CA LEU A 117 6.38 -6.73 0.94
C LEU A 117 7.37 -7.83 1.29
N LYS A 118 6.92 -8.85 2.02
CA LYS A 118 7.73 -10.00 2.39
C LYS A 118 7.84 -10.81 1.12
N ILE A 119 8.69 -10.32 0.23
CA ILE A 119 9.10 -11.04 -0.96
C ILE A 119 9.98 -12.15 -0.42
N ASP A 120 9.44 -13.36 -0.39
CA ASP A 120 10.26 -14.52 -0.05
C ASP A 120 11.28 -14.72 -1.17
N ASP A 121 12.55 -14.60 -0.83
CA ASP A 121 13.65 -14.71 -1.78
C ASP A 121 13.67 -16.08 -2.48
N LYS A 122 13.10 -17.11 -1.84
CA LYS A 122 13.10 -18.49 -2.35
C LYS A 122 12.01 -18.79 -3.38
N LEU A 123 11.02 -17.91 -3.56
CA LEU A 123 9.92 -18.17 -4.51
C LEU A 123 10.28 -17.77 -5.94
N THR A 124 9.96 -18.65 -6.88
CA THR A 124 10.02 -18.39 -8.33
C THR A 124 8.80 -17.62 -8.84
N SER A 125 8.90 -17.00 -10.01
CA SER A 125 7.78 -16.28 -10.65
C SER A 125 6.58 -17.21 -10.90
N SER A 126 6.83 -18.46 -11.26
CA SER A 126 5.80 -19.50 -11.45
C SER A 126 5.09 -19.87 -10.15
N GLU A 127 5.82 -19.98 -9.04
CA GLU A 127 5.22 -20.27 -7.73
C GLU A 127 4.40 -19.09 -7.21
N VAL A 128 4.85 -17.85 -7.41
CA VAL A 128 4.06 -16.65 -7.08
C VAL A 128 2.77 -16.62 -7.91
N ARG A 129 2.85 -16.98 -9.19
CA ARG A 129 1.65 -17.10 -10.04
C ARG A 129 0.70 -18.19 -9.55
N ASN A 130 1.22 -19.34 -9.13
CA ASN A 130 0.40 -20.41 -8.56
C ASN A 130 -0.25 -19.97 -7.24
N LYS A 131 0.48 -19.28 -6.36
CA LYS A 131 -0.07 -18.67 -5.14
C LYS A 131 -1.17 -17.66 -5.46
N LEU A 132 -1.02 -16.85 -6.49
CA LEU A 132 -2.06 -15.92 -6.94
C LEU A 132 -3.32 -16.68 -7.42
N VAL A 133 -3.16 -17.80 -8.12
CA VAL A 133 -4.30 -18.63 -8.55
C VAL A 133 -5.01 -19.25 -7.34
N ILE A 134 -4.25 -19.83 -6.40
CA ILE A 134 -4.79 -20.39 -5.15
C ILE A 134 -5.52 -19.31 -4.35
N PHE A 135 -4.90 -18.14 -4.20
CA PHE A 135 -5.50 -17.01 -3.48
C PHE A 135 -6.82 -16.54 -4.13
N ARG A 136 -6.88 -16.51 -5.47
CA ARG A 136 -8.12 -16.21 -6.20
C ARG A 136 -9.19 -17.29 -5.99
N ASP A 137 -8.78 -18.55 -5.92
CA ASP A 137 -9.66 -19.68 -5.69
C ASP A 137 -10.25 -19.69 -4.27
N GLU A 138 -9.41 -19.46 -3.25
CA GLU A 138 -9.82 -19.34 -1.84
C GLU A 138 -10.83 -18.20 -1.63
N ASN A 139 -10.71 -17.12 -2.40
CA ASN A 139 -11.59 -15.96 -2.31
C ASN A 139 -12.75 -15.98 -3.32
N LYS A 140 -13.00 -17.10 -4.02
CA LYS A 140 -14.14 -17.21 -4.97
C LYS A 140 -15.48 -16.95 -4.31
N ASP A 141 -15.67 -17.43 -3.09
CA ASP A 141 -16.93 -17.26 -2.35
C ASP A 141 -17.11 -15.82 -1.86
N LEU A 142 -16.02 -15.16 -1.47
CA LEU A 142 -16.00 -13.74 -1.16
C LEU A 142 -16.45 -12.92 -2.39
N VAL A 143 -15.88 -13.22 -3.57
CA VAL A 143 -16.22 -12.55 -4.83
C VAL A 143 -17.70 -12.75 -5.20
N LYS A 144 -18.26 -13.94 -4.96
CA LYS A 144 -19.65 -14.25 -5.32
C LYS A 144 -20.67 -13.66 -4.35
N ASN A 145 -20.44 -13.81 -3.05
CA ASN A 145 -21.50 -13.63 -2.05
C ASN A 145 -21.27 -12.43 -1.12
N ASN A 146 -20.02 -12.05 -0.85
CA ASN A 146 -19.67 -11.07 0.18
C ASN A 146 -18.88 -9.86 -0.36
N SER A 147 -18.98 -9.58 -1.66
CA SER A 147 -18.27 -8.47 -2.29
C SER A 147 -18.80 -7.09 -1.90
N VAL A 148 -20.09 -7.01 -1.55
CA VAL A 148 -20.79 -5.75 -1.26
C VAL A 148 -21.68 -5.91 -0.03
N GLU A 149 -21.85 -4.83 0.70
CA GLU A 149 -22.74 -4.71 1.84
C GLU A 149 -23.90 -3.77 1.49
N PHE A 150 -25.10 -4.13 1.94
CA PHE A 150 -26.31 -3.36 1.72
C PHE A 150 -26.87 -2.88 3.06
N TYR A 151 -27.14 -1.59 3.17
CA TYR A 151 -27.70 -0.95 4.37
C TYR A 151 -29.15 -0.47 4.16
N LYS A 152 -29.71 -0.72 2.97
CA LYS A 152 -31.14 -0.55 2.68
C LYS A 152 -31.80 -1.91 2.42
N THR A 153 -33.07 -2.02 2.79
CA THR A 153 -33.94 -3.13 2.39
C THR A 153 -34.44 -2.90 0.96
N PHE A 154 -34.34 -3.92 0.12
CA PHE A 154 -34.80 -3.89 -1.27
C PHE A 154 -35.87 -4.94 -1.47
N ASP A 155 -36.98 -4.57 -2.09
CA ASP A 155 -38.10 -5.48 -2.35
C ASP A 155 -37.80 -6.47 -3.48
N SER A 156 -36.94 -6.07 -4.42
CA SER A 156 -36.58 -6.87 -5.59
C SER A 156 -35.16 -7.44 -5.48
N LYS A 157 -35.03 -8.78 -5.54
CA LYS A 157 -33.74 -9.48 -5.68
C LYS A 157 -32.98 -9.05 -6.94
N LEU A 158 -33.70 -8.71 -8.01
CA LEU A 158 -33.12 -8.28 -9.29
C LEU A 158 -32.45 -6.91 -9.17
N GLU A 159 -33.11 -5.98 -8.46
CA GLU A 159 -32.57 -4.64 -8.20
C GLU A 159 -31.29 -4.69 -7.37
N LYS A 160 -31.31 -5.48 -6.29
CA LYS A 160 -30.13 -5.75 -5.46
C LYS A 160 -28.96 -6.30 -6.28
N SER A 161 -29.22 -7.28 -7.14
CA SER A 161 -28.19 -7.88 -8.02
C SER A 161 -27.63 -6.87 -9.03
N ASN A 162 -28.49 -6.02 -9.61
CA ASN A 162 -28.07 -5.01 -10.58
C ASN A 162 -27.20 -3.93 -9.94
N LEU A 163 -27.54 -3.46 -8.74
CA LEU A 163 -26.73 -2.49 -7.99
C LEU A 163 -25.37 -3.06 -7.61
N GLN A 164 -25.32 -4.31 -7.11
CA GLN A 164 -24.07 -5.03 -6.86
C GLN A 164 -23.19 -5.09 -8.11
N LYS A 165 -23.75 -5.47 -9.27
CA LYS A 165 -22.98 -5.56 -10.52
C LYS A 165 -22.43 -4.20 -10.94
N LYS A 166 -23.20 -3.12 -10.79
CA LYS A 166 -22.77 -1.76 -11.19
C LYS A 166 -21.59 -1.26 -10.36
N ILE A 167 -21.68 -1.33 -9.02
CA ILE A 167 -20.61 -0.86 -8.14
C ILE A 167 -19.32 -1.69 -8.33
N LEU A 168 -19.47 -3.02 -8.46
CA LEU A 168 -18.32 -3.90 -8.68
C LEU A 168 -17.72 -3.72 -10.07
N LEU A 169 -18.52 -3.47 -11.11
CA LEU A 169 -18.00 -3.20 -12.45
C LEU A 169 -17.16 -1.92 -12.47
N LEU A 170 -17.65 -0.85 -11.83
CA LEU A 170 -16.90 0.40 -11.70
C LEU A 170 -15.56 0.17 -11.00
N PHE A 171 -15.59 -0.42 -9.81
CA PHE A 171 -14.36 -0.62 -9.03
C PHE A 171 -13.40 -1.61 -9.71
N ASN A 172 -13.89 -2.76 -10.18
CA ASN A 172 -13.02 -3.76 -10.81
C ASN A 172 -12.42 -3.30 -12.13
N SER A 173 -13.14 -2.51 -12.93
CA SER A 173 -12.60 -1.97 -14.19
C SER A 173 -11.46 -0.97 -13.91
N GLU A 174 -11.63 -0.09 -12.92
CA GLU A 174 -10.58 0.82 -12.49
C GLU A 174 -9.37 0.06 -11.93
N VAL A 175 -9.58 -0.90 -11.02
CA VAL A 175 -8.51 -1.72 -10.44
C VAL A 175 -7.78 -2.51 -11.53
N ALA A 176 -8.48 -3.15 -12.46
CA ALA A 176 -7.86 -3.88 -13.57
C ALA A 176 -7.01 -2.95 -14.46
N GLY A 177 -7.52 -1.75 -14.76
CA GLY A 177 -6.77 -0.74 -15.49
C GLY A 177 -5.52 -0.25 -14.75
N LEU A 178 -5.57 -0.18 -13.42
CA LEU A 178 -4.43 0.17 -12.57
C LEU A 178 -3.40 -0.98 -12.51
N LEU A 179 -3.85 -2.23 -12.33
CA LEU A 179 -2.97 -3.41 -12.32
C LEU A 179 -2.22 -3.58 -13.64
N ASN A 180 -2.85 -3.29 -14.77
CA ASN A 180 -2.20 -3.32 -16.09
C ASN A 180 -1.08 -2.27 -16.25
N LYS A 181 -1.12 -1.19 -15.46
CA LYS A 181 -0.12 -0.12 -15.45
C LYS A 181 0.93 -0.31 -14.35
N LEU A 182 0.91 -1.45 -13.64
CA LEU A 182 1.84 -1.74 -12.55
C LEU A 182 3.28 -1.89 -13.07
N THR A 183 4.19 -1.17 -12.43
CA THR A 183 5.64 -1.21 -12.64
C THR A 183 6.35 -1.42 -11.31
N LEU A 184 7.65 -1.73 -11.36
CA LEU A 184 8.47 -1.93 -10.16
C LEU A 184 8.55 -0.70 -9.24
N SER A 185 8.38 0.50 -9.81
CA SER A 185 8.52 1.78 -9.10
C SER A 185 7.21 2.39 -8.61
N ASN A 186 6.05 1.99 -9.17
CA ASN A 186 4.79 2.72 -8.98
C ASN A 186 3.78 2.03 -8.05
N ILE A 187 4.18 0.98 -7.31
CA ILE A 187 3.29 0.23 -6.41
C ILE A 187 2.53 1.13 -5.43
N ASN A 188 3.21 2.06 -4.77
CA ASN A 188 2.57 2.94 -3.78
C ASN A 188 1.56 3.90 -4.44
N SER A 189 1.89 4.40 -5.64
CA SER A 189 0.98 5.26 -6.41
C SER A 189 -0.28 4.49 -6.81
N ILE A 190 -0.13 3.25 -7.27
CA ILE A 190 -1.26 2.40 -7.66
C ILE A 190 -2.09 2.01 -6.44
N ARG A 191 -1.46 1.63 -5.32
CA ARG A 191 -2.17 1.34 -4.07
C ARG A 191 -3.06 2.50 -3.64
N ASN A 192 -2.52 3.73 -3.63
CA ASN A 192 -3.28 4.92 -3.29
C ASN A 192 -4.43 5.20 -4.27
N LYS A 193 -4.24 4.92 -5.56
CA LYS A 193 -5.31 5.04 -6.56
C LYS A 193 -6.41 3.99 -6.36
N ILE A 194 -6.08 2.77 -5.93
CA ILE A 194 -7.08 1.75 -5.56
C ILE A 194 -7.87 2.19 -4.33
N VAL A 195 -7.20 2.71 -3.28
CA VAL A 195 -7.87 3.29 -2.09
C VAL A 195 -8.83 4.41 -2.50
N THR A 196 -8.36 5.35 -3.31
CA THR A 196 -9.18 6.48 -3.79
C THR A 196 -10.35 6.00 -4.67
N SER A 197 -10.16 4.94 -5.46
CA SER A 197 -11.21 4.32 -6.26
C SER A 197 -12.29 3.68 -5.38
N TYR A 198 -11.88 2.99 -4.32
CA TYR A 198 -12.79 2.41 -3.32
C TYR A 198 -13.63 3.50 -2.62
N GLU A 199 -12.99 4.55 -2.11
CA GLU A 199 -13.68 5.68 -1.48
C GLU A 199 -14.66 6.36 -2.44
N ARG A 200 -14.24 6.58 -3.71
CA ARG A 200 -15.08 7.21 -4.73
C ARG A 200 -16.29 6.35 -5.08
N ALA A 201 -16.09 5.05 -5.29
CA ALA A 201 -17.17 4.12 -5.59
C ALA A 201 -18.19 4.10 -4.44
N ASN A 202 -17.75 3.96 -3.19
CA ASN A 202 -18.65 3.97 -2.03
C ASN A 202 -19.38 5.30 -1.86
N LYS A 203 -18.73 6.44 -2.16
CA LYS A 203 -19.38 7.76 -2.13
C LYS A 203 -20.48 7.90 -3.17
N LEU A 204 -20.24 7.43 -4.41
CA LEU A 204 -21.23 7.51 -5.51
C LEU A 204 -22.48 6.69 -5.21
N PHE A 205 -22.32 5.51 -4.62
CA PHE A 205 -23.42 4.59 -4.31
C PHE A 205 -23.98 4.76 -2.88
N LYS A 206 -23.54 5.79 -2.13
CA LYS A 206 -24.02 6.08 -0.76
C LYS A 206 -25.54 6.32 -0.69
N ASN A 207 -26.09 6.95 -1.72
CA ASN A 207 -27.53 7.18 -1.79
C ASN A 207 -28.30 5.92 -2.21
N ASP A 208 -27.64 5.01 -2.92
CA ASP A 208 -28.23 3.79 -3.46
C ASP A 208 -28.32 2.66 -2.43
N GLY A 209 -27.75 2.80 -1.22
CA GLY A 209 -27.89 1.77 -0.20
C GLY A 209 -26.85 0.65 -0.25
N VAL A 210 -25.81 0.78 -1.08
CA VAL A 210 -24.79 -0.25 -1.31
C VAL A 210 -23.37 0.30 -1.12
N GLN A 211 -22.48 -0.53 -0.56
CA GLN A 211 -21.05 -0.24 -0.43
C GLN A 211 -20.22 -1.49 -0.71
N ILE A 212 -18.97 -1.32 -1.12
CA ILE A 212 -18.02 -2.43 -1.29
C ILE A 212 -17.56 -2.88 0.10
N SER A 213 -17.64 -4.20 0.36
CA SER A 213 -17.21 -4.74 1.65
C SER A 213 -15.73 -4.51 1.87
N ARG A 214 -15.35 -4.23 3.13
CA ARG A 214 -13.95 -4.07 3.52
C ARG A 214 -13.11 -5.32 3.21
N GLN A 215 -13.68 -6.51 3.41
CA GLN A 215 -12.99 -7.77 3.10
C GLN A 215 -12.64 -7.88 1.61
N TYR A 216 -13.55 -7.44 0.74
CA TYR A 216 -13.31 -7.44 -0.71
C TYR A 216 -12.24 -6.42 -1.13
N PHE A 217 -12.23 -5.26 -0.47
CA PHE A 217 -11.20 -4.25 -0.68
C PHE A 217 -9.81 -4.76 -0.27
N GLU A 218 -9.68 -5.37 0.92
CA GLU A 218 -8.44 -5.99 1.40
C GLU A 218 -7.98 -7.12 0.46
N TYR A 219 -8.91 -7.94 -0.03
CA TYR A 219 -8.62 -8.94 -1.07
C TYR A 219 -8.01 -8.32 -2.33
N LYS A 220 -8.53 -7.18 -2.82
CA LYS A 220 -7.96 -6.48 -3.99
C LYS A 220 -6.59 -5.86 -3.73
N LEU A 221 -6.32 -5.39 -2.52
CA LEU A 221 -4.99 -4.92 -2.13
C LEU A 221 -3.97 -6.06 -2.07
N ASN A 222 -4.37 -7.21 -1.52
CA ASN A 222 -3.51 -8.40 -1.52
C ASN A 222 -3.27 -8.91 -2.96
N GLU A 223 -4.27 -8.84 -3.84
CA GLU A 223 -4.10 -9.14 -5.26
C GLU A 223 -3.06 -8.22 -5.91
N LEU A 224 -3.05 -6.91 -5.60
CA LEU A 224 -1.99 -5.99 -6.05
C LEU A 224 -0.60 -6.44 -5.58
N ASP A 225 -0.47 -6.83 -4.32
CA ASP A 225 0.81 -7.26 -3.75
C ASP A 225 1.34 -8.52 -4.42
N PHE A 226 0.49 -9.52 -4.67
CA PHE A 226 0.89 -10.72 -5.43
C PHE A 226 1.31 -10.39 -6.87
N ASN A 227 0.59 -9.48 -7.56
CA ASN A 227 0.98 -9.06 -8.90
C ASN A 227 2.34 -8.33 -8.90
N TYR A 228 2.61 -7.53 -7.87
CA TYR A 228 3.90 -6.87 -7.72
C TYR A 228 5.02 -7.86 -7.44
N GLN A 229 4.82 -8.80 -6.51
CA GLN A 229 5.78 -9.88 -6.23
C GLN A 229 6.13 -10.66 -7.51
N TYR A 230 5.13 -10.97 -8.33
CA TYR A 230 5.34 -11.64 -9.62
C TYR A 230 6.19 -10.80 -10.58
N LEU A 231 5.93 -9.48 -10.67
CA LEU A 231 6.72 -8.58 -11.52
C LEU A 231 8.18 -8.49 -11.06
N VAL A 232 8.42 -8.37 -9.74
CA VAL A 232 9.77 -8.36 -9.16
C VAL A 232 10.50 -9.64 -9.53
N LYS A 233 9.93 -10.81 -9.22
CA LYS A 233 10.56 -12.10 -9.50
C LYS A 233 10.81 -12.34 -10.99
N LYS A 234 9.87 -11.95 -11.85
CA LYS A 234 10.05 -12.04 -13.30
C LYS A 234 11.20 -11.17 -13.80
N ASN A 235 11.39 -9.99 -13.22
CA ASN A 235 12.53 -9.14 -13.54
C ASN A 235 13.84 -9.76 -13.05
N ASP A 236 13.86 -10.28 -11.82
CA ASP A 236 15.03 -10.93 -11.24
C ASP A 236 15.49 -12.15 -12.04
N GLU A 237 14.54 -12.98 -12.49
CA GLU A 237 14.79 -14.14 -13.36
C GLU A 237 15.36 -13.71 -14.72
N LYS A 238 14.81 -12.63 -15.31
CA LYS A 238 15.32 -12.08 -16.56
C LYS A 238 16.76 -11.57 -16.40
N GLU A 239 17.05 -10.87 -15.30
CA GLU A 239 18.39 -10.39 -14.99
C GLU A 239 19.36 -11.55 -14.71
N GLN A 240 18.89 -12.61 -14.05
CA GLN A 240 19.68 -13.82 -13.82
C GLN A 240 20.02 -14.53 -15.14
N GLN A 241 19.05 -14.68 -16.04
CA GLN A 241 19.28 -15.26 -17.37
C GLN A 241 20.27 -14.42 -18.19
N ALA A 242 20.16 -13.10 -18.12
CA ALA A 242 21.10 -12.20 -18.79
C ALA A 242 22.53 -12.36 -18.24
N ALA A 243 22.68 -12.42 -16.91
CA ALA A 243 23.98 -12.63 -16.26
C ALA A 243 24.61 -13.99 -16.61
N ILE A 244 23.83 -15.08 -16.58
CA ILE A 244 24.30 -16.41 -16.98
C ILE A 244 24.75 -16.40 -18.45
N LYS A 245 23.96 -15.78 -19.33
CA LYS A 245 24.32 -15.68 -20.75
C LYS A 245 25.61 -14.89 -20.96
N GLU A 246 25.81 -13.80 -20.22
CA GLU A 246 27.04 -13.01 -20.29
C GLU A 246 28.25 -13.82 -19.81
N GLN A 247 28.13 -14.52 -18.68
CA GLN A 247 29.17 -15.42 -18.18
C GLN A 247 29.52 -16.50 -19.20
N MET A 248 28.52 -17.17 -19.79
CA MET A 248 28.73 -18.18 -20.83
C MET A 248 29.46 -17.62 -22.06
N ILE A 249 29.15 -16.38 -22.47
CA ILE A 249 29.82 -15.72 -23.60
C ILE A 249 31.28 -15.42 -23.24
N ASP A 250 31.55 -14.91 -22.04
CA ASP A 250 32.92 -14.62 -21.60
C ASP A 250 33.76 -15.89 -21.48
N GLU A 251 33.20 -16.96 -20.89
CA GLU A 251 33.86 -18.26 -20.80
C GLU A 251 34.15 -18.87 -22.17
N ALA A 252 33.21 -18.79 -23.11
CA ALA A 252 33.42 -19.28 -24.48
C ALA A 252 34.51 -18.48 -25.22
N LYS A 253 34.59 -17.16 -25.01
CA LYS A 253 35.67 -16.33 -25.57
C LYS A 253 37.02 -16.69 -24.95
N ALA A 254 37.08 -16.79 -23.63
CA ALA A 254 38.29 -17.16 -22.90
C ALA A 254 38.84 -18.52 -23.36
N GLN A 255 37.98 -19.53 -23.49
CA GLN A 255 38.36 -20.84 -23.98
C GLN A 255 38.93 -20.77 -25.40
N LYS A 256 38.27 -20.03 -26.31
CA LYS A 256 38.73 -19.86 -27.68
C LYS A 256 40.07 -19.12 -27.79
N GLU A 257 40.29 -18.13 -26.93
CA GLU A 257 41.56 -17.40 -26.83
C GLU A 257 42.70 -18.31 -26.35
N LEU A 258 42.48 -19.08 -25.29
CA LEU A 258 43.46 -20.04 -24.75
C LEU A 258 43.81 -21.13 -25.77
N GLU A 259 42.83 -21.68 -26.48
CA GLU A 259 43.06 -22.68 -27.53
C GLU A 259 43.83 -22.11 -28.72
N LYS A 260 43.53 -20.86 -29.11
CA LYS A 260 44.25 -20.17 -30.19
C LYS A 260 45.70 -19.93 -29.79
N GLU A 261 45.93 -19.54 -28.54
CA GLU A 261 47.26 -19.28 -28.00
C GLU A 261 48.09 -20.57 -27.88
N GLN A 262 47.49 -21.65 -27.39
CA GLN A 262 48.14 -22.97 -27.38
C GLN A 262 48.60 -23.37 -28.79
N ARG A 263 47.74 -23.19 -29.81
CA ARG A 263 48.09 -23.49 -31.21
C ARG A 263 49.19 -22.56 -31.75
N ARG A 264 49.27 -21.31 -31.28
CA ARG A 264 50.33 -20.36 -31.65
C ARG A 264 51.67 -20.84 -31.07
N ILE A 265 51.70 -21.11 -29.77
CA ILE A 265 52.89 -21.60 -29.06
C ILE A 265 53.39 -22.91 -29.69
N GLU A 266 52.51 -23.87 -30.01
CA GLU A 266 52.89 -25.12 -30.65
C GLU A 266 53.53 -24.92 -32.04
N LYS A 267 53.06 -23.95 -32.83
CA LYS A 267 53.65 -23.61 -34.14
C LYS A 267 55.01 -22.96 -33.99
N GLU A 268 55.17 -22.05 -33.03
CA GLU A 268 56.43 -21.37 -32.75
C GLU A 268 57.48 -22.36 -32.21
N GLN A 269 57.09 -23.23 -31.27
CA GLN A 269 57.95 -24.29 -30.75
C GLN A 269 58.45 -25.20 -31.88
N ARG A 270 57.59 -25.62 -32.81
CA ARG A 270 57.99 -26.39 -34.00
C ARG A 270 58.96 -25.62 -34.89
N LYS A 271 58.74 -24.32 -35.10
CA LYS A 271 59.60 -23.47 -35.92
C LYS A 271 61.01 -23.35 -35.30
N PHE A 272 61.09 -23.05 -34.01
CA PHE A 272 62.36 -22.91 -33.31
C PHE A 272 63.10 -24.23 -33.18
N ASN A 273 62.42 -25.35 -32.91
CA ASN A 273 63.05 -26.68 -32.92
C ASN A 273 63.66 -27.02 -34.29
N ASN A 274 62.93 -26.74 -35.38
CA ASN A 274 63.45 -26.96 -36.73
C ASN A 274 64.66 -26.04 -37.06
N GLU A 275 64.68 -24.82 -36.54
CA GLU A 275 65.79 -23.87 -36.71
C GLU A 275 67.02 -24.28 -35.89
N LEU A 276 66.80 -24.78 -34.67
CA LEU A 276 67.82 -25.35 -33.81
C LEU A 276 68.46 -26.58 -34.45
N ASP A 277 67.66 -27.52 -34.97
CA ASP A 277 68.16 -28.71 -35.69
C ASP A 277 69.03 -28.34 -36.92
N LYS A 278 68.64 -27.28 -37.65
CA LYS A 278 69.42 -26.78 -38.78
C LYS A 278 70.73 -26.15 -38.32
N THR A 279 70.68 -25.30 -37.29
CA THR A 279 71.86 -24.62 -36.73
C THR A 279 72.85 -25.61 -36.13
N MET A 280 72.37 -26.65 -35.43
CA MET A 280 73.21 -27.75 -34.93
C MET A 280 73.90 -28.51 -36.07
N LYS A 281 73.20 -28.77 -37.18
CA LYS A 281 73.81 -29.38 -38.37
C LYS A 281 74.88 -28.48 -39.00
N TYR A 282 74.67 -27.16 -39.04
CA TYR A 282 75.69 -26.22 -39.55
C TYR A 282 76.91 -26.16 -38.65
N LEU A 283 76.73 -26.15 -37.32
CA LEU A 283 77.82 -26.22 -36.36
C LEU A 283 78.67 -27.48 -36.56
N SER A 284 78.04 -28.66 -36.71
CA SER A 284 78.76 -29.94 -36.92
C SER A 284 79.57 -30.03 -38.22
N LYS A 285 79.28 -29.17 -39.21
CA LYS A 285 79.94 -29.11 -40.52
C LYS A 285 80.93 -27.95 -40.64
N SER A 286 80.98 -27.06 -39.66
CA SER A 286 81.86 -25.89 -39.64
C SER A 286 83.27 -26.30 -39.26
N THR A 287 84.25 -25.92 -40.08
CA THR A 287 85.69 -26.12 -39.81
C THR A 287 86.37 -24.85 -39.28
N ASP A 288 85.69 -23.71 -39.34
CA ASP A 288 86.22 -22.39 -39.00
C ASP A 288 85.84 -22.00 -37.56
N SER A 289 86.81 -21.53 -36.76
CA SER A 289 86.62 -21.33 -35.32
C SER A 289 85.61 -20.21 -35.01
N ILE A 290 85.65 -19.12 -35.79
CA ILE A 290 84.78 -17.95 -35.61
C ILE A 290 83.33 -18.28 -35.99
N GLN A 291 83.12 -19.02 -37.09
CA GLN A 291 81.77 -19.45 -37.50
C GLN A 291 81.15 -20.42 -36.49
N SER A 292 81.97 -21.30 -35.91
CA SER A 292 81.50 -22.25 -34.90
C SER A 292 81.04 -21.55 -33.62
N GLU A 293 81.72 -20.47 -33.21
CA GLU A 293 81.33 -19.66 -32.07
C GLU A 293 80.00 -18.91 -32.30
N ILE A 294 79.80 -18.34 -33.49
CA ILE A 294 78.54 -17.67 -33.87
C ILE A 294 77.36 -18.66 -33.86
N TYR A 295 77.53 -19.87 -34.39
CA TYR A 295 76.47 -20.88 -34.37
C TYR A 295 76.18 -21.39 -32.95
N ALA A 296 77.20 -21.53 -32.10
CA ALA A 296 77.02 -21.92 -30.70
C ALA A 296 76.22 -20.86 -29.92
N GLU A 297 76.50 -19.57 -30.12
CA GLU A 297 75.74 -18.48 -29.49
C GLU A 297 74.28 -18.47 -29.98
N LYS A 298 74.06 -18.71 -31.28
CA LYS A 298 72.71 -18.77 -31.84
C LYS A 298 71.90 -19.96 -31.30
N ILE A 299 72.53 -21.11 -31.11
CA ILE A 299 71.88 -22.28 -30.49
C ILE A 299 71.44 -21.94 -29.06
N LYS A 300 72.31 -21.30 -28.28
CA LYS A 300 71.99 -20.89 -26.90
C LYS A 300 70.79 -19.92 -26.84
N GLU A 301 70.72 -18.97 -27.78
CA GLU A 301 69.57 -18.06 -27.91
C GLU A 301 68.27 -18.82 -28.27
N LEU A 302 68.35 -19.78 -29.19
CA LEU A 302 67.20 -20.61 -29.60
C LEU A 302 66.73 -21.53 -28.46
N GLU A 303 67.65 -22.14 -27.72
CA GLU A 303 67.35 -22.96 -26.54
C GLU A 303 66.66 -22.14 -25.45
N ALA A 304 67.14 -20.91 -25.20
CA ALA A 304 66.50 -20.00 -24.24
C ALA A 304 65.06 -19.67 -24.65
N LYS A 305 64.81 -19.37 -25.94
CA LYS A 305 63.47 -19.11 -26.48
C LYS A 305 62.56 -20.34 -26.43
N ILE A 306 63.09 -21.53 -26.70
CA ILE A 306 62.31 -22.78 -26.60
C ILE A 306 61.89 -23.01 -25.14
N LYS A 307 62.82 -22.80 -24.19
CA LYS A 307 62.53 -22.94 -22.75
C LYS A 307 61.47 -21.95 -22.26
N GLU A 308 61.51 -20.72 -22.75
CA GLU A 308 60.46 -19.71 -22.48
C GLU A 308 59.10 -20.17 -23.01
N LEU A 309 59.04 -20.63 -24.27
CA LEU A 309 57.81 -21.16 -24.87
C LEU A 309 57.28 -22.42 -24.16
N GLU A 310 58.16 -23.27 -23.62
CA GLU A 310 57.75 -24.43 -22.82
C GLU A 310 57.10 -24.02 -21.50
N SER A 311 57.64 -22.99 -20.84
CA SER A 311 57.04 -22.39 -19.65
C SER A 311 55.65 -21.81 -19.96
N ASP A 312 55.53 -21.04 -21.04
CA ASP A 312 54.26 -20.46 -21.47
C ASP A 312 53.23 -21.53 -21.82
N LYS A 313 53.66 -22.59 -22.51
CA LYS A 313 52.81 -23.74 -22.82
C LYS A 313 52.32 -24.42 -21.54
N ALA A 314 53.19 -24.62 -20.55
CA ALA A 314 52.82 -25.21 -19.28
C ALA A 314 51.78 -24.35 -18.55
N ASN A 315 51.94 -23.03 -18.56
CA ASN A 315 50.99 -22.08 -17.97
C ASN A 315 49.62 -22.12 -18.67
N VAL A 316 49.59 -22.07 -20.01
CA VAL A 316 48.34 -22.17 -20.78
C VAL A 316 47.67 -23.53 -20.57
N THR A 317 48.45 -24.62 -20.53
CA THR A 317 47.93 -25.97 -20.28
C THR A 317 47.35 -26.09 -18.87
N LYS A 318 48.01 -25.52 -17.85
CA LYS A 318 47.50 -25.47 -16.48
C LYS A 318 46.15 -24.74 -16.41
N ARG A 319 46.00 -23.63 -17.13
CA ARG A 319 44.74 -22.87 -17.22
C ARG A 319 43.64 -23.61 -17.98
N LEU A 320 43.99 -24.33 -19.04
CA LEU A 320 43.04 -25.17 -19.78
C LEU A 320 42.58 -26.37 -18.95
N ALA A 321 43.48 -26.96 -18.16
CA ALA A 321 43.15 -28.09 -17.27
C ALA A 321 42.35 -27.64 -16.04
N ASN A 322 42.67 -26.48 -15.46
CA ASN A 322 41.98 -25.92 -14.31
C ASN A 322 40.96 -24.86 -14.73
N THR A 323 39.69 -25.29 -14.85
CA THR A 323 38.56 -24.42 -15.23
C THR A 323 38.22 -23.34 -14.20
N ARG A 324 38.84 -23.37 -13.02
CA ARG A 324 38.65 -22.39 -11.93
C ARG A 324 39.76 -21.33 -11.86
N ALA A 325 40.87 -21.54 -12.58
CA ALA A 325 41.96 -20.57 -12.62
C ALA A 325 41.54 -19.32 -13.40
N GLY A 326 41.94 -18.15 -12.90
CA GLY A 326 41.60 -16.88 -13.54
C GLY A 326 42.15 -15.67 -12.80
N TYR A 327 41.68 -14.49 -13.20
CA TYR A 327 42.01 -13.22 -12.58
C TYR A 327 40.79 -12.64 -11.90
N VAL A 328 40.96 -12.17 -10.66
CA VAL A 328 40.01 -11.26 -10.01
C VAL A 328 40.52 -9.84 -10.22
N TYR A 329 39.68 -9.00 -10.84
CA TYR A 329 40.00 -7.61 -11.11
C TYR A 329 39.24 -6.69 -10.15
N VAL A 330 39.91 -5.60 -9.76
CA VAL A 330 39.32 -4.49 -9.00
C VAL A 330 39.41 -3.25 -9.88
N ILE A 331 38.26 -2.71 -10.26
CA ILE A 331 38.16 -1.58 -11.18
C ILE A 331 37.24 -0.49 -10.63
N SER A 332 37.50 0.76 -10.97
CA SER A 332 36.65 1.89 -10.59
C SER A 332 36.32 2.77 -11.80
N ASN A 333 35.26 3.57 -11.67
CA ASN A 333 34.93 4.59 -12.65
C ASN A 333 34.36 5.78 -11.90
N ILE A 334 35.27 6.66 -11.47
CA ILE A 334 34.95 7.83 -10.63
C ILE A 334 33.93 8.73 -11.33
N GLY A 335 34.06 8.92 -12.65
CA GLY A 335 33.17 9.79 -13.39
C GLY A 335 31.71 9.30 -13.46
N SER A 336 31.47 7.99 -13.33
CA SER A 336 30.12 7.41 -13.40
C SER A 336 29.55 7.06 -12.03
N PHE A 337 30.39 6.60 -11.10
CA PHE A 337 29.95 6.04 -9.81
C PHE A 337 30.43 6.82 -8.59
N GLY A 338 31.31 7.80 -8.76
CA GLY A 338 31.91 8.56 -7.66
C GLY A 338 33.11 7.87 -6.99
N ASP A 339 33.62 8.52 -5.96
CA ASP A 339 34.79 8.04 -5.21
C ASP A 339 34.47 6.82 -4.33
N ASN A 340 35.47 5.98 -4.10
CA ASN A 340 35.39 4.75 -3.28
C ASN A 340 34.32 3.74 -3.74
N VAL A 341 33.93 3.78 -5.01
CA VAL A 341 33.07 2.75 -5.61
C VAL A 341 33.88 1.87 -6.53
N TYR A 342 34.03 0.60 -6.13
CA TYR A 342 34.81 -0.39 -6.86
C TYR A 342 33.92 -1.53 -7.32
N LYS A 343 34.18 -1.99 -8.55
CA LYS A 343 33.68 -3.26 -9.05
C LYS A 343 34.73 -4.34 -8.82
N ILE A 344 34.29 -5.44 -8.22
CA ILE A 344 35.11 -6.64 -8.01
C ILE A 344 34.46 -7.76 -8.82
N GLY A 345 35.20 -8.31 -9.78
CA GLY A 345 34.72 -9.44 -10.58
C GLY A 345 35.87 -10.31 -11.05
N MET A 346 35.54 -11.44 -11.67
CA MET A 346 36.54 -12.36 -12.21
C MET A 346 36.48 -12.51 -13.74
N THR A 347 37.59 -12.92 -14.33
CA THR A 347 37.68 -13.30 -15.74
C THR A 347 38.66 -14.44 -15.93
N LYS A 348 38.34 -15.31 -16.88
CA LYS A 348 39.17 -16.46 -17.28
C LYS A 348 39.99 -16.17 -18.54
N ARG A 349 39.90 -14.96 -19.08
CA ARG A 349 40.59 -14.60 -20.31
C ARG A 349 42.10 -14.69 -20.17
N LEU A 350 42.75 -14.93 -21.30
CA LEU A 350 44.21 -14.92 -21.38
C LEU A 350 44.75 -13.54 -20.98
N ASN A 351 44.12 -12.48 -21.49
CA ASN A 351 44.40 -11.08 -21.16
C ASN A 351 43.22 -10.46 -20.38
N PRO A 352 43.34 -10.22 -19.06
CA PRO A 352 42.23 -9.71 -18.25
C PRO A 352 41.84 -8.26 -18.60
N LEU A 353 42.75 -7.46 -19.18
CA LEU A 353 42.46 -6.08 -19.57
C LEU A 353 41.40 -6.00 -20.68
N ASP A 354 41.32 -6.99 -21.56
CA ASP A 354 40.33 -7.02 -22.64
C ASP A 354 38.91 -7.11 -22.09
N ARG A 355 38.70 -7.85 -20.98
CA ARG A 355 37.41 -7.89 -20.29
C ARG A 355 37.05 -6.53 -19.68
N VAL A 356 38.01 -5.85 -19.05
CA VAL A 356 37.78 -4.52 -18.47
C VAL A 356 37.39 -3.50 -19.56
N ASN A 357 38.05 -3.54 -20.71
CA ASN A 357 37.74 -2.69 -21.85
C ASN A 357 36.33 -2.98 -22.43
N GLU A 358 35.94 -4.25 -22.51
CA GLU A 358 34.58 -4.64 -22.93
C GLU A 358 33.51 -4.12 -21.95
N LEU A 359 33.78 -4.18 -20.63
CA LEU A 359 32.88 -3.65 -19.60
C LEU A 359 32.71 -2.13 -19.69
N GLY A 360 33.81 -1.41 -19.98
CA GLY A 360 33.78 0.06 -20.11
C GLY A 360 33.07 0.55 -21.36
N SER A 361 33.27 -0.12 -22.49
CA SER A 361 32.74 0.33 -23.79
C SER A 361 31.23 0.19 -23.96
N ALA A 362 30.57 -0.69 -23.21
CA ALA A 362 29.18 -1.04 -23.44
C ALA A 362 28.16 -0.24 -22.62
N SER A 363 28.53 0.37 -21.50
CA SER A 363 27.53 0.75 -20.48
C SER A 363 27.82 2.00 -19.65
N VAL A 364 28.98 2.64 -19.81
CA VAL A 364 29.38 3.81 -19.02
C VAL A 364 30.04 4.89 -19.88
N PRO A 365 29.92 6.18 -19.53
CA PRO A 365 30.45 7.30 -20.31
C PRO A 365 31.99 7.41 -20.29
N PHE A 366 32.64 6.89 -19.25
CA PHE A 366 34.10 6.92 -19.09
C PHE A 366 34.65 5.49 -18.97
N LYS A 367 35.92 5.28 -19.33
CA LYS A 367 36.59 3.98 -19.14
C LYS A 367 36.79 3.66 -17.66
N PHE A 368 36.93 2.36 -17.37
CA PHE A 368 37.31 1.90 -16.05
C PHE A 368 38.81 2.06 -15.81
N ASP A 369 39.18 2.53 -14.63
CA ASP A 369 40.53 2.49 -14.10
C ASP A 369 40.76 1.13 -13.41
N VAL A 370 41.91 0.51 -13.66
CA VAL A 370 42.31 -0.76 -13.05
C VAL A 370 43.14 -0.49 -11.81
N HIS A 371 42.72 -1.04 -10.68
CA HIS A 371 43.43 -0.91 -9.41
C HIS A 371 44.19 -2.17 -9.03
N ALA A 372 43.68 -3.35 -9.35
CA ALA A 372 44.37 -4.61 -9.09
C ALA A 372 43.96 -5.70 -10.08
N MET A 373 44.90 -6.59 -10.37
CA MET A 373 44.71 -7.81 -11.17
C MET A 373 45.31 -8.99 -10.41
N ILE A 374 44.46 -9.75 -9.72
CA ILE A 374 44.87 -10.80 -8.80
C ILE A 374 44.75 -12.14 -9.51
N PHE A 375 45.87 -12.78 -9.81
CA PHE A 375 45.85 -14.15 -10.33
C PHE A 375 45.53 -15.13 -9.20
N SER A 376 44.61 -16.06 -9.44
CA SER A 376 44.29 -17.14 -8.51
C SER A 376 44.05 -18.45 -9.27
N ASP A 377 44.55 -19.55 -8.71
CA ASP A 377 44.24 -20.91 -9.18
C ASP A 377 42.73 -21.25 -8.94
N ASP A 378 42.05 -20.52 -8.04
CA ASP A 378 40.60 -20.60 -7.81
C ASP A 378 40.00 -19.19 -7.68
N ALA A 379 39.86 -18.50 -8.82
CA ALA A 379 39.33 -17.14 -8.87
C ALA A 379 37.87 -17.03 -8.35
N PRO A 380 36.95 -17.98 -8.63
CA PRO A 380 35.59 -17.93 -8.08
C PRO A 380 35.56 -17.93 -6.54
N THR A 381 36.45 -18.64 -5.88
CA THR A 381 36.46 -18.69 -4.40
C THR A 381 36.92 -17.34 -3.81
N LEU A 382 37.97 -16.74 -4.38
CA LEU A 382 38.44 -15.41 -4.01
C LEU A 382 37.36 -14.33 -4.22
N GLU A 383 36.73 -14.31 -5.39
CA GLU A 383 35.65 -13.37 -5.70
C GLU A 383 34.48 -13.50 -4.71
N ASN A 384 33.98 -14.72 -4.52
CA ASN A 384 32.85 -14.96 -3.61
C ASN A 384 33.16 -14.57 -2.16
N HIS A 385 34.42 -14.73 -1.73
CA HIS A 385 34.86 -14.28 -0.41
C HIS A 385 34.75 -12.76 -0.29
N LEU A 386 35.33 -12.02 -1.24
CA LEU A 386 35.25 -10.56 -1.27
C LEU A 386 33.81 -10.05 -1.34
N HIS A 387 32.95 -10.68 -2.16
CA HIS A 387 31.54 -10.32 -2.25
C HIS A 387 30.79 -10.54 -0.93
N LYS A 388 31.10 -11.59 -0.18
CA LYS A 388 30.50 -11.86 1.13
C LYS A 388 30.96 -10.86 2.18
N VAL A 389 32.26 -10.59 2.25
CA VAL A 389 32.84 -9.63 3.20
C VAL A 389 32.27 -8.23 2.97
N PHE A 390 32.08 -7.84 1.71
CA PHE A 390 31.57 -6.51 1.35
C PHE A 390 30.07 -6.46 1.05
N ALA A 391 29.30 -7.52 1.34
CA ALA A 391 27.86 -7.58 1.07
C ALA A 391 27.09 -6.39 1.69
N ASP A 392 27.43 -6.04 2.93
CA ASP A 392 26.82 -4.90 3.64
C ASP A 392 27.22 -3.54 3.05
N LYS A 393 28.27 -3.49 2.23
CA LYS A 393 28.75 -2.31 1.51
C LYS A 393 28.41 -2.32 0.01
N SER A 394 27.61 -3.29 -0.46
CA SER A 394 27.14 -3.29 -1.85
C SER A 394 26.34 -2.03 -2.19
N VAL A 395 26.62 -1.43 -3.35
CA VAL A 395 25.88 -0.26 -3.86
C VAL A 395 24.45 -0.65 -4.21
N ASN A 396 24.27 -1.81 -4.84
CA ASN A 396 22.94 -2.36 -5.11
C ASN A 396 22.55 -3.37 -4.02
N LYS A 397 21.57 -2.98 -3.19
CA LYS A 397 21.02 -3.83 -2.12
C LYS A 397 19.96 -4.81 -2.57
N VAL A 398 19.41 -4.60 -3.76
CA VAL A 398 18.32 -5.42 -4.31
C VAL A 398 18.89 -6.54 -5.19
N ASN A 399 19.87 -6.23 -6.02
CA ASN A 399 20.53 -7.20 -6.90
C ASN A 399 22.01 -7.35 -6.52
N SER A 400 22.32 -8.41 -5.77
CA SER A 400 23.69 -8.76 -5.35
C SER A 400 24.61 -9.15 -6.51
N ARG A 401 24.07 -9.47 -7.69
CA ARG A 401 24.86 -9.77 -8.91
C ARG A 401 25.43 -8.50 -9.54
N LYS A 402 25.04 -7.32 -9.07
CA LYS A 402 25.67 -6.04 -9.42
C LYS A 402 26.78 -5.78 -8.42
N GLU A 403 27.96 -6.29 -8.77
CA GLU A 403 29.14 -6.43 -7.90
C GLU A 403 29.90 -5.10 -7.71
N PHE A 404 29.19 -4.01 -7.41
CA PHE A 404 29.76 -2.72 -7.06
C PHE A 404 29.66 -2.50 -5.55
N PHE A 405 30.75 -2.07 -4.94
CA PHE A 405 30.88 -1.92 -3.49
C PHE A 405 31.41 -0.53 -3.14
N ASN A 406 30.83 0.09 -2.11
CA ASN A 406 31.32 1.34 -1.53
C ASN A 406 32.32 1.02 -0.42
N VAL A 407 33.59 0.90 -0.80
CA VAL A 407 34.71 0.42 0.03
C VAL A 407 35.96 1.20 -0.32
N THR A 408 36.91 1.30 0.61
CA THR A 408 38.22 1.89 0.28
C THR A 408 39.15 0.84 -0.33
N LEU A 409 40.07 1.24 -1.20
CA LEU A 409 41.02 0.30 -1.80
C LEU A 409 41.86 -0.42 -0.73
N LYS A 410 42.21 0.26 0.37
CA LYS A 410 42.94 -0.29 1.51
C LYS A 410 42.18 -1.42 2.22
N GLU A 411 40.86 -1.35 2.27
CA GLU A 411 40.03 -2.44 2.82
C GLU A 411 40.08 -3.67 1.92
N ILE A 412 40.06 -3.48 0.59
CA ILE A 412 40.18 -4.59 -0.37
C ILE A 412 41.58 -5.20 -0.30
N GLU A 413 42.62 -4.37 -0.31
CA GLU A 413 44.02 -4.79 -0.22
C GLU A 413 44.29 -5.61 1.03
N LYS A 414 43.82 -5.14 2.20
CA LYS A 414 43.95 -5.86 3.45
C LYS A 414 43.29 -7.25 3.38
N GLU A 415 42.06 -7.32 2.88
CA GLU A 415 41.33 -8.60 2.81
C GLU A 415 42.01 -9.61 1.87
N VAL A 416 42.63 -9.13 0.79
CA VAL A 416 43.38 -9.97 -0.15
C VAL A 416 44.69 -10.46 0.47
N LEU A 417 45.47 -9.58 1.10
CA LEU A 417 46.75 -9.93 1.72
C LEU A 417 46.59 -10.85 2.94
N ASP A 418 45.54 -10.66 3.74
CA ASP A 418 45.32 -11.44 4.96
C ASP A 418 44.84 -12.88 4.66
N ASN A 419 44.21 -13.12 3.51
CA ASN A 419 43.56 -14.40 3.20
C ASN A 419 44.14 -15.15 1.98
N PHE A 420 44.98 -14.51 1.16
CA PHE A 420 45.50 -15.12 -0.07
C PHE A 420 46.99 -14.80 -0.27
N ASP A 421 47.79 -15.83 -0.59
CA ASP A 421 49.23 -15.75 -0.89
C ASP A 421 49.51 -15.16 -2.30
N ALA A 422 48.85 -14.05 -2.64
CA ALA A 422 49.04 -13.38 -3.92
C ALA A 422 49.94 -12.15 -3.74
N THR A 423 51.09 -12.14 -4.42
CA THR A 423 51.88 -10.91 -4.60
C THR A 423 51.14 -10.03 -5.60
N VAL A 424 50.38 -9.06 -5.10
CA VAL A 424 49.52 -8.18 -5.92
C VAL A 424 50.01 -6.75 -5.81
N GLU A 425 50.22 -6.11 -6.96
CA GLU A 425 50.42 -4.67 -7.02
C GLU A 425 49.07 -3.96 -7.06
N PHE A 426 48.81 -3.12 -6.06
CA PHE A 426 47.65 -2.23 -6.02
C PHE A 426 48.03 -0.85 -6.53
N THR A 427 47.31 -0.37 -7.54
CA THR A 427 47.43 1.01 -8.03
C THR A 427 46.45 1.88 -7.25
N GLU A 428 46.94 2.65 -6.28
CA GLU A 428 46.08 3.51 -5.45
C GLU A 428 45.37 4.61 -6.25
N TYR A 429 46.04 5.16 -7.27
CA TYR A 429 45.56 6.34 -7.99
C TYR A 429 44.80 5.97 -9.27
N ALA A 430 43.51 6.29 -9.32
CA ALA A 430 42.73 6.25 -10.56
C ALA A 430 43.18 7.38 -11.50
N LYS A 431 43.48 7.07 -12.76
CA LYS A 431 43.93 8.07 -13.75
C LYS A 431 42.77 8.93 -14.23
N ALA A 432 41.60 8.32 -14.47
CA ALA A 432 40.36 9.00 -14.83
C ALA A 432 40.55 10.16 -15.84
N GLU A 433 41.40 9.97 -16.86
CA GLU A 433 41.90 11.05 -17.73
C GLU A 433 40.76 11.80 -18.42
N GLU A 434 39.82 11.07 -19.04
CA GLU A 434 38.67 11.63 -19.74
C GLU A 434 37.74 12.41 -18.80
N TYR A 435 37.54 11.92 -17.56
CA TYR A 435 36.69 12.57 -16.57
C TYR A 435 37.31 13.86 -16.04
N ARG A 436 38.60 13.83 -15.65
CA ARG A 436 39.32 15.01 -15.18
C ARG A 436 39.40 16.07 -16.27
N ARG A 437 39.66 15.67 -17.52
CA ARG A 437 39.63 16.59 -18.65
C ARG A 437 38.25 17.20 -18.88
N SER A 438 37.18 16.44 -18.68
CA SER A 438 35.80 16.93 -18.77
C SER A 438 35.41 17.89 -17.62
N LEU A 439 36.10 17.82 -16.48
CA LEU A 439 35.95 18.80 -15.40
C LEU A 439 36.68 20.10 -15.75
N GLU A 440 37.93 20.01 -16.20
CA GLU A 440 38.73 21.17 -16.65
C GLU A 440 37.99 21.99 -17.72
N LEU A 441 37.47 21.32 -18.76
CA LEU A 441 36.73 21.96 -19.86
C LEU A 441 35.38 22.58 -19.46
N ARG A 442 34.91 22.36 -18.23
CA ARG A 442 33.66 22.95 -17.70
C ARG A 442 33.93 24.20 -16.89
N GLU A 443 35.14 24.32 -16.33
CA GLU A 443 35.57 25.48 -15.57
C GLU A 443 36.13 26.60 -16.47
N GLU A 444 36.49 26.26 -17.72
CA GLU A 444 36.64 27.19 -18.85
C GLU A 444 35.28 27.63 -19.42
#